data_AF-A0A0B0EGY0-F1
#
_entry.id   AF-A0A0B0EGY0-F1
#
_cell.length_a   1.000
_cell.length_b   1.000
_cell.length_c   1.000
_cell.angle_alpha   90.00
_cell.angle_beta   90.00
_cell.angle_gamma   90.00
#
_symmetry.space_group_name_H-M   'P 1'
#
loop_
_entity.id
_entity.type
_entity.pdbx_description
1 polymer ?
#
loop_
_entity_poly.entity_id
_entity_poly.type
_entity_poly.pdbx_seq_one_letter_code
_entity_poly.pdbx_strand_id
1 'polypeptide(L)'
;MVSKDKLTPEKSVGLAANLTIFLGILYTSLGIAAIAGITSLSIRGYGIKGIVIGCVIIGLGYGIRYGSKTCLYIATVLFGLLAAYFMYNFVLSKSINPIVRFAFSIWATRTLARTIPVMVRLKAAGSLPDRSNRYMDFFFKPYTK
;
A
#
# COMPACT_ATOMS: atom_id res chain seq x y z
N MET A 1 16.69 -23.49 -15.58
CA MET A 1 17.46 -22.49 -14.81
C MET A 1 16.57 -21.28 -14.55
N VAL A 2 15.97 -21.19 -13.36
CA VAL A 2 15.16 -20.03 -12.96
C VAL A 2 16.13 -18.90 -12.63
N SER A 3 16.16 -17.85 -13.47
CA SER A 3 16.93 -16.64 -13.20
C SER A 3 16.59 -16.15 -11.79
N LYS A 4 17.59 -16.13 -10.89
CA LYS A 4 17.55 -15.30 -9.68
C LYS A 4 17.55 -13.86 -10.17
N ASP A 5 16.37 -13.37 -10.50
CA ASP A 5 16.13 -12.01 -10.94
C ASP A 5 16.64 -11.08 -9.82
N LYS A 6 17.83 -10.51 -10.00
CA LYS A 6 18.36 -9.50 -9.09
C LYS A 6 17.30 -8.41 -9.04
N LEU A 7 16.75 -8.16 -7.86
CA LEU A 7 15.72 -7.15 -7.67
C LEU A 7 16.34 -5.79 -8.01
N THR A 8 16.06 -5.29 -9.22
CA THR A 8 16.60 -4.00 -9.65
C THR A 8 15.99 -2.88 -8.80
N PRO A 9 16.67 -1.72 -8.64
CA PRO A 9 16.12 -0.57 -7.95
C PRO A 9 14.70 -0.21 -8.45
N GLU A 10 14.50 -0.22 -9.77
CA GLU A 10 13.23 0.09 -10.44
C GLU A 10 12.12 -0.86 -9.99
N LYS A 11 12.40 -2.17 -10.00
CA LYS A 11 11.47 -3.23 -9.55
C LYS A 11 11.18 -3.12 -8.06
N SER A 12 12.17 -2.80 -7.24
CA SER A 12 11.99 -2.64 -5.78
C SER A 12 11.02 -1.50 -5.46
N VAL A 13 11.16 -0.35 -6.12
CA VAL A 13 10.25 0.77 -5.95
C VAL A 13 8.87 0.46 -6.54
N GLY A 14 8.81 -0.19 -7.70
CA GLY A 14 7.56 -0.63 -8.32
C GLY A 14 6.75 -1.59 -7.41
N LEU A 15 7.42 -2.53 -6.75
CA LEU A 15 6.79 -3.43 -5.77
C LEU A 15 6.24 -2.69 -4.56
N ALA A 16 6.95 -1.68 -4.05
CA ALA A 16 6.49 -0.87 -2.93
C ALA A 16 5.26 -0.02 -3.31
N ALA A 17 5.23 0.51 -4.53
CA ALA A 17 4.06 1.18 -5.08
C ALA A 17 2.87 0.20 -5.20
N ASN A 18 3.10 -1.00 -5.74
CA ASN A 18 2.06 -2.03 -5.90
C ASN A 18 1.49 -2.47 -4.55
N LEU A 19 2.34 -2.65 -3.53
CA LEU A 19 1.91 -2.93 -2.17
C LEU A 19 1.01 -1.83 -1.62
N THR A 20 1.41 -0.56 -1.78
CA THR A 20 0.64 0.61 -1.33
C THR A 20 -0.74 0.63 -1.99
N ILE A 21 -0.80 0.47 -3.31
CA ILE A 21 -2.05 0.43 -4.07
C ILE A 21 -2.93 -0.74 -3.61
N PHE A 22 -2.36 -1.93 -3.45
CA PHE A 22 -3.10 -3.11 -2.99
C PHE A 22 -3.72 -2.89 -1.61
N LEU A 23 -2.96 -2.36 -0.65
CA LEU A 23 -3.47 -2.07 0.69
C LEU A 23 -4.57 -0.99 0.65
N GLY A 24 -4.45 0.02 -0.22
CA GLY A 24 -5.48 1.03 -0.40
C GLY A 24 -6.77 0.48 -1.01
N ILE A 25 -6.67 -0.41 -2.02
CA ILE A 25 -7.81 -1.12 -2.60
C ILE A 25 -8.48 -1.97 -1.51
N LEU A 26 -7.70 -2.75 -0.75
CA LEU A 26 -8.22 -3.57 0.33
C LEU A 26 -8.99 -2.72 1.36
N TYR A 27 -8.43 -1.58 1.77
CA TYR A 27 -9.07 -0.65 2.71
C TYR A 27 -10.40 -0.10 2.16
N THR A 28 -10.41 0.25 0.87
CA THR A 28 -11.58 0.76 0.16
C THR A 28 -12.67 -0.30 0.06
N SER A 29 -12.33 -1.51 -0.38
CA SER A 29 -13.26 -2.63 -0.52
C SER A 29 -13.90 -3.01 0.82
N LEU A 30 -13.13 -3.05 1.90
CA LEU A 30 -13.65 -3.30 3.25
C LEU A 30 -14.57 -2.15 3.72
N GLY A 31 -14.26 -0.91 3.33
CA GLY A 31 -15.14 0.25 3.57
C GLY A 31 -16.47 0.15 2.84
N ILE A 32 -16.46 -0.23 1.56
CA ILE A 32 -17.67 -0.44 0.75
C ILE A 32 -18.51 -1.58 1.34
N ALA A 33 -17.88 -2.71 1.67
CA ALA A 33 -18.55 -3.85 2.28
C ALA A 33 -19.23 -3.51 3.61
N ALA A 34 -18.63 -2.62 4.42
CA ALA A 34 -19.23 -2.12 5.65
C ALA A 34 -20.49 -1.28 5.39
N ILE A 35 -20.48 -0.43 4.35
CA ILE A 35 -21.66 0.39 3.95
C ILE A 35 -22.75 -0.49 3.32
N ALA A 36 -22.36 -1.54 2.60
CA ALA A 36 -23.27 -2.50 1.97
C ALA A 36 -24.00 -3.42 2.96
N GLY A 37 -23.89 -3.17 4.27
CA GLY A 37 -24.67 -3.86 5.30
C GLY A 37 -23.95 -4.97 6.04
N ILE A 38 -22.64 -5.16 5.86
CA ILE A 38 -21.89 -6.11 6.70
C ILE A 38 -21.58 -5.47 8.06
N THR A 39 -22.50 -5.65 9.01
CA THR A 39 -22.48 -5.05 10.35
C THR A 39 -21.18 -5.32 11.10
N SER A 40 -20.57 -6.48 10.92
CA SER A 40 -19.30 -6.84 11.56
C SER A 40 -18.12 -5.97 11.10
N LEU A 41 -18.12 -5.46 9.85
CA LEU A 41 -17.11 -4.51 9.36
C LEU A 41 -17.40 -3.09 9.84
N SER A 42 -18.67 -2.68 9.86
CA SER A 42 -19.09 -1.37 10.36
C SER A 42 -18.73 -1.18 11.84
N ILE A 43 -19.00 -2.18 12.69
CA ILE A 43 -18.61 -2.19 14.11
C ILE A 43 -17.08 -2.10 14.28
N ARG A 44 -16.30 -2.67 13.34
CA ARG A 44 -14.83 -2.58 13.33
C ARG A 44 -14.31 -1.23 12.80
N GLY A 45 -15.18 -0.24 12.59
CA GLY A 45 -14.84 1.11 12.17
C GLY A 45 -14.51 1.24 10.68
N TYR A 46 -14.88 0.25 9.85
CA TYR A 46 -14.91 0.43 8.40
C TYR A 46 -16.18 1.20 7.99
N GLY A 47 -16.14 1.85 6.81
CA GLY A 47 -17.23 2.69 6.30
C GLY A 47 -16.65 3.83 5.47
N ILE A 48 -17.34 4.97 5.44
CA ILE A 48 -16.92 6.15 4.63
C ILE A 48 -15.49 6.58 4.98
N LYS A 49 -15.12 6.62 6.26
CA LYS A 49 -13.75 6.93 6.69
C LYS A 49 -12.72 5.96 6.11
N GLY A 50 -13.06 4.67 6.05
CA GLY A 50 -12.21 3.63 5.45
C GLY A 50 -12.04 3.82 3.94
N ILE A 51 -13.11 4.19 3.24
CA ILE A 51 -13.06 4.50 1.81
C ILE A 51 -12.15 5.69 1.55
N VAL A 52 -12.32 6.79 2.28
CA VAL A 52 -11.49 7.99 2.13
C VAL A 52 -10.01 7.68 2.36
N ILE A 53 -9.69 6.97 3.45
CA ILE A 53 -8.31 6.55 3.75
C ILE A 53 -7.76 5.66 2.63
N GLY A 54 -8.56 4.69 2.15
CA GLY A 54 -8.18 3.79 1.06
C GLY A 54 -7.88 4.54 -0.24
N CYS A 55 -8.73 5.48 -0.65
CA CYS A 55 -8.53 6.32 -1.83
C CYS A 55 -7.25 7.17 -1.73
N VAL A 56 -6.98 7.76 -0.56
CA VAL A 56 -5.74 8.51 -0.32
C VAL A 56 -4.51 7.61 -0.48
N ILE A 57 -4.54 6.40 0.11
CA ILE A 57 -3.45 5.42 0.00
C ILE A 57 -3.23 5.02 -1.48
N ILE A 58 -4.30 4.79 -2.25
CA ILE A 58 -4.21 4.49 -3.69
C ILE A 58 -3.51 5.63 -4.43
N GLY A 59 -3.94 6.87 -4.21
CA GLY A 59 -3.34 8.06 -4.84
C GLY A 59 -1.85 8.19 -4.53
N LEU A 60 -1.46 7.98 -3.27
CA LEU A 60 -0.05 7.95 -2.87
C LEU A 60 0.72 6.82 -3.56
N GLY A 61 0.12 5.63 -3.67
CA GLY A 61 0.71 4.49 -4.36
C GLY A 61 1.00 4.76 -5.84
N TYR A 62 0.07 5.40 -6.56
CA TYR A 62 0.31 5.85 -7.93
C TYR A 62 1.40 6.93 -7.98
N GLY A 63 1.40 7.90 -7.06
CA GLY A 63 2.48 8.88 -6.95
C GLY A 63 3.86 8.25 -6.81
N ILE A 64 4.00 7.21 -5.98
CA ILE A 64 5.23 6.42 -5.84
C ILE A 64 5.59 5.75 -7.18
N ARG A 65 4.61 5.14 -7.86
CA ARG A 65 4.82 4.49 -9.17
C ARG A 65 5.34 5.47 -10.23
N TYR A 66 4.91 6.73 -10.18
CA TYR A 66 5.41 7.79 -11.06
C TYR A 66 6.71 8.47 -10.55
N GLY A 67 7.35 7.92 -9.51
CA GLY A 67 8.65 8.38 -9.03
C GLY A 67 8.59 9.57 -8.07
N SER A 68 7.42 9.87 -7.49
CA SER A 68 7.29 10.93 -6.49
C SER A 68 7.88 10.51 -5.15
N LYS A 69 9.01 11.14 -4.78
CA LYS A 69 9.63 10.99 -3.44
C LYS A 69 8.67 11.46 -2.35
N THR A 70 7.97 12.58 -2.58
CA THR A 70 7.03 13.16 -1.63
C THR A 70 5.89 12.19 -1.31
N CYS A 71 5.33 11.52 -2.32
CA CYS A 71 4.30 10.51 -2.09
C CYS A 71 4.82 9.31 -1.30
N LEU A 72 6.07 8.89 -1.52
CA LEU A 72 6.70 7.82 -0.73
C LEU A 72 6.88 8.20 0.74
N TYR A 73 7.33 9.43 1.03
CA TYR A 73 7.45 9.93 2.39
C TYR A 73 6.08 10.03 3.08
N ILE A 74 5.10 10.64 2.42
CA ILE A 74 3.74 10.78 2.97
C ILE A 74 3.13 9.41 3.24
N ALA A 75 3.25 8.45 2.31
CA ALA A 75 2.76 7.08 2.52
C ALA A 75 3.43 6.41 3.72
N THR A 76 4.75 6.58 3.87
CA THR A 76 5.51 6.02 5.01
C THR A 76 4.99 6.59 6.34
N VAL A 77 4.82 7.92 6.42
CA VAL A 77 4.30 8.58 7.62
C VAL A 77 2.87 8.16 7.91
N LEU A 78 2.01 8.11 6.88
CA LEU A 78 0.61 7.70 7.00
C LEU A 78 0.48 6.29 7.58
N PHE A 79 1.24 5.33 7.06
CA PHE A 79 1.24 3.96 7.61
C PHE A 79 1.83 3.91 9.03
N GLY A 80 2.81 4.75 9.36
CA GLY A 80 3.32 4.89 10.72
C GLY A 80 2.26 5.39 11.71
N LEU A 81 1.49 6.41 11.31
CA LEU A 81 0.38 6.95 12.10
C LEU A 81 -0.76 5.92 12.25
N LEU A 82 -1.10 5.21 11.17
CA LEU A 82 -2.07 4.11 11.21
C LEU A 82 -1.62 2.99 12.16
N ALA A 83 -0.33 2.63 12.16
CA ALA A 83 0.21 1.67 13.11
C ALA A 83 0.04 2.17 14.55
N ALA A 84 0.45 3.40 14.87
CA ALA A 84 0.26 3.98 16.20
C ALA A 84 -1.23 3.99 16.61
N TYR A 85 -2.12 4.36 15.69
CA TYR A 85 -3.56 4.37 15.90
C TYR A 85 -4.11 2.96 16.22
N PHE A 86 -3.71 1.93 15.49
CA PHE A 86 -4.18 0.57 15.77
C PHE A 86 -3.58 -0.01 17.04
N MET A 87 -2.33 0.33 17.37
CA MET A 87 -1.73 -0.06 18.64
C MET A 87 -2.50 0.56 19.82
N TYR A 88 -2.83 1.85 19.73
CA TYR A 88 -3.67 2.53 20.72
C TYR A 88 -5.04 1.87 20.87
N ASN A 89 -5.72 1.58 19.76
CA ASN A 89 -7.01 0.88 19.78
C ASN A 89 -6.91 -0.55 20.32
N PHE A 90 -5.79 -1.25 20.10
CA PHE A 90 -5.55 -2.56 20.71
C PHE A 90 -5.47 -2.45 22.22
N VAL A 91 -4.72 -1.47 22.74
CA VAL A 91 -4.57 -1.24 24.18
C VAL A 91 -5.92 -1.02 24.85
N LEU A 92 -6.82 -0.26 24.20
CA LEU A 92 -8.16 0.04 24.71
C LEU A 92 -9.14 -1.12 24.58
N SER A 93 -9.27 -1.73 23.39
CA SER A 93 -10.32 -2.71 23.11
C SER A 93 -9.93 -4.16 23.38
N LYS A 94 -8.63 -4.44 23.56
CA LYS A 94 -8.05 -5.80 23.68
C LYS A 94 -8.48 -6.78 22.58
N SER A 95 -8.94 -6.25 21.44
CA SER A 95 -9.41 -7.04 20.30
C SER A 95 -8.26 -7.42 19.37
N ILE A 96 -8.38 -8.56 18.70
CA ILE A 96 -7.41 -9.02 17.69
C ILE A 96 -7.46 -8.16 16.41
N ASN A 97 -8.60 -7.53 16.12
CA ASN A 97 -8.78 -6.76 14.87
C ASN A 97 -7.77 -5.61 14.70
N PRO A 98 -7.54 -4.75 15.71
CA PRO A 98 -6.47 -3.75 15.65
C PRO A 98 -5.07 -4.34 15.48
N ILE A 99 -4.76 -5.51 16.07
CA ILE A 99 -3.42 -6.15 15.92
C ILE A 99 -3.13 -6.49 14.45
N VAL A 100 -4.10 -7.08 13.74
CA VAL A 100 -3.91 -7.44 12.33
C VAL A 100 -3.64 -6.19 11.48
N ARG A 101 -4.42 -5.12 11.68
CA ARG A 101 -4.22 -3.86 10.97
C ARG A 101 -2.91 -3.17 11.35
N PHE A 102 -2.50 -3.27 12.62
CA PHE A 102 -1.21 -2.82 13.10
C PHE A 102 -0.07 -3.54 12.37
N ALA A 103 -0.11 -4.86 12.31
CA ALA A 103 0.92 -5.67 11.65
C ALA A 103 1.08 -5.30 10.17
N PHE A 104 -0.03 -5.16 9.44
CA PHE A 104 0.01 -4.68 8.05
C PHE A 104 0.58 -3.27 7.92
N SER A 105 0.22 -2.37 8.83
CA SER A 105 0.70 -0.98 8.81
C SER A 105 2.20 -0.89 9.11
N ILE A 106 2.72 -1.68 10.07
CA ILE A 106 4.15 -1.78 10.35
C ILE A 106 4.89 -2.40 9.17
N TRP A 107 4.36 -3.47 8.58
CA TRP A 107 4.96 -4.11 7.42
C TRP A 107 5.06 -3.15 6.22
N ALA A 108 4.00 -2.40 5.94
CA ALA A 108 3.98 -1.37 4.91
C ALA A 108 5.00 -0.26 5.23
N THR A 109 4.99 0.29 6.44
CA THR A 109 5.93 1.33 6.87
C THR A 109 7.38 0.89 6.70
N ARG A 110 7.72 -0.32 7.18
CA ARG A 110 9.07 -0.87 7.07
C ARG A 110 9.49 -1.07 5.62
N THR A 111 8.57 -1.53 4.77
CA THR A 111 8.83 -1.74 3.35
C THR A 111 9.09 -0.39 2.67
N LEU A 112 8.22 0.59 2.86
CA LEU A 112 8.34 1.92 2.26
C LEU A 112 9.58 2.68 2.76
N ALA A 113 9.88 2.61 4.05
CA ALA A 113 11.08 3.22 4.63
C ALA A 113 12.37 2.67 3.99
N ARG A 114 12.42 1.37 3.72
CA ARG A 114 13.56 0.73 3.01
C ARG A 114 13.63 1.14 1.54
N THR A 115 12.50 1.49 0.92
CA THR A 115 12.42 1.93 -0.47
C THR A 115 12.86 3.39 -0.66
N ILE A 116 12.81 4.23 0.39
CA ILE A 116 13.24 5.65 0.32
C ILE A 116 14.64 5.83 -0.28
N PRO A 117 15.72 5.21 0.25
CA PRO A 117 17.05 5.39 -0.32
C PRO A 117 17.16 4.87 -1.76
N VAL A 118 16.39 3.83 -2.12
CA VAL A 118 16.35 3.26 -3.47
C VAL A 118 15.72 4.26 -4.45
N MET A 119 14.59 4.87 -4.09
CA MET A 119 13.92 5.93 -4.86
C MET A 119 14.82 7.16 -5.03
N VAL A 120 15.59 7.52 -3.99
CA VAL A 120 16.54 8.64 -4.08
C VAL A 120 17.62 8.37 -5.12
N ARG A 121 18.21 7.17 -5.11
CA ARG A 121 19.24 6.75 -6.08
C ARG A 121 18.69 6.66 -7.50
N LEU A 122 17.49 6.11 -7.68
CA LEU A 122 16.80 6.05 -8.98
C LEU A 122 16.62 7.43 -9.61
N LYS A 123 16.10 8.40 -8.84
CA LYS A 123 15.95 9.78 -9.32
C LYS A 123 17.29 10.43 -9.64
N ALA A 124 18.33 10.15 -8.86
CA ALA A 124 19.67 10.69 -9.13
C ALA A 124 20.27 10.12 -10.43
N ALA A 125 19.93 8.87 -10.77
CA ALA A 125 20.31 8.23 -12.03
C ALA A 125 19.44 8.64 -13.23
N GLY A 126 18.42 9.49 -13.05
CA GLY A 126 17.45 9.84 -14.11
C GLY A 126 16.48 8.71 -14.47
N SER A 127 16.50 7.60 -13.74
CA SER A 127 15.65 6.43 -13.97
C SER A 127 14.31 6.54 -13.25
N LEU A 128 13.30 5.88 -13.81
CA LEU A 128 11.96 5.84 -13.26
C LEU A 128 11.66 4.46 -12.64
N PRO A 129 10.76 4.39 -11.63
CA PRO A 129 10.31 3.11 -11.11
C PRO A 129 9.70 2.24 -12.21
N ASP A 130 9.80 0.93 -12.02
CA ASP A 130 9.13 0.00 -12.91
C ASP A 130 7.61 0.24 -12.82
N ARG A 131 7.02 0.51 -13.99
CA ARG A 131 5.58 0.77 -14.12
C ARG A 131 4.79 -0.51 -14.33
N SER A 132 5.47 -1.65 -14.50
CA SER A 132 4.82 -2.94 -14.67
C SER A 132 3.82 -3.15 -13.53
N ASN A 133 2.59 -3.37 -13.92
CA ASN A 133 1.51 -3.64 -13.00
C ASN A 133 1.09 -5.06 -13.29
N ARG A 134 1.44 -5.99 -12.41
CA ARG A 134 1.10 -7.42 -12.57
C ARG A 134 -0.40 -7.63 -12.79
N TYR A 135 -1.24 -6.68 -12.32
CA TYR A 135 -2.67 -6.65 -12.60
C TYR A 135 -3.02 -6.13 -14.00
N MET A 136 -2.34 -5.11 -14.53
CA MET A 136 -2.53 -4.74 -15.96
C MET A 136 -2.06 -5.87 -16.87
N ASP A 137 -0.93 -6.50 -16.57
CA ASP A 137 -0.43 -7.61 -17.38
C ASP A 137 -1.35 -8.84 -17.32
N PHE A 138 -2.19 -8.96 -16.29
CA PHE A 138 -3.18 -10.02 -16.17
C PHE A 138 -4.50 -9.67 -16.89
N PHE A 139 -5.00 -8.43 -16.75
CA PHE A 139 -6.28 -8.00 -17.33
C PHE A 139 -6.18 -7.49 -18.77
N PHE A 140 -5.03 -6.95 -19.17
CA PHE A 140 -4.80 -6.30 -20.47
C PHE A 140 -3.76 -7.04 -21.31
N LYS A 141 -3.38 -8.27 -20.97
CA LYS A 141 -2.64 -9.10 -21.93
C LYS A 141 -3.56 -9.30 -23.14
N PRO A 142 -3.23 -8.79 -24.34
CA PRO A 142 -4.01 -9.13 -25.50
C PRO A 142 -3.91 -10.66 -25.65
N TYR A 143 -5.05 -11.33 -25.75
CA TYR A 143 -5.11 -12.70 -26.24
C TYR A 143 -4.63 -12.68 -27.70
N THR A 144 -3.31 -12.65 -27.92
CA THR A 144 -2.72 -13.00 -29.20
C THR A 144 -2.82 -14.52 -29.31
N LYS A 145 -3.78 -14.97 -30.12
CA LYS A 145 -3.80 -16.32 -30.70
C LYS A 145 -2.54 -16.56 -31.53
#